data_AF-A0A1I4DB59-F1
#
_entry.id   AF-A0A1I4DB59-F1
#
_cell.length_a   1.000
_cell.length_b   1.000
_cell.length_c   1.000
_cell.angle_alpha   90.00
_cell.angle_beta   90.00
_cell.angle_gamma   90.00
#
_symmetry.space_group_name_H-M   'P 1'
#
loop_
_entity.id
_entity.type
_entity.pdbx_description
1 polymer ?
#
loop_
_entity_poly.entity_id
_entity_poly.type
_entity_poly.pdbx_seq_one_letter_code
_entity_poly.pdbx_strand_id
1 'polypeptide(L)'
;MQDKGSTTRYFTTRFSKRYGIVHPFAGAGLAFAAQTPDLAIAVSRAGGLGALGVGFMPPDQLRANIAAIRAATGKPFNINFITCFPNDAQIRVCAEEKVPVVSFHWGHPATEHLKLLKDAGVSVWEQVGTVEDGRKAAGDGVEVVIAQGWEAGRHNYGGLGTVAFVPAMVDAIGEQALVLASGGISDARGVAAALSLGADGRFHFQG
;
A
#
# COMPACT_ATOMS: atom_id res chain seq x y z
N MET A 1 4.23 -2.28 43.64
CA MET A 1 5.00 -2.91 42.56
C MET A 1 4.81 -2.04 41.33
N GLN A 2 5.78 -1.19 41.01
CA GLN A 2 5.68 -0.27 39.87
C GLN A 2 6.00 -1.04 38.59
N ASP A 3 5.03 -1.12 37.67
CA ASP A 3 5.24 -1.57 36.31
C ASP A 3 6.11 -0.52 35.60
N LYS A 4 7.38 -0.85 35.37
CA LYS A 4 8.29 -0.06 34.54
C LYS A 4 7.90 -0.30 33.10
N GLY A 5 6.81 0.36 32.67
CA GLY A 5 6.36 0.38 31.29
C GLY A 5 7.50 0.86 30.39
N SER A 6 8.12 -0.07 29.68
CA SER A 6 9.00 0.22 28.57
C SER A 6 8.21 1.02 27.55
N THR A 7 8.38 2.34 27.51
CA THR A 7 7.90 3.17 26.42
C THR A 7 8.76 2.85 25.20
N THR A 8 8.42 1.76 24.49
CA THR A 8 8.95 1.51 23.17
C THR A 8 8.51 2.68 22.29
N ARG A 9 9.43 3.61 22.00
CA ARG A 9 9.21 4.69 21.05
C ARG A 9 9.25 4.11 19.65
N TYR A 10 8.11 4.12 18.98
CA TYR A 10 8.03 3.79 17.56
C TYR A 10 8.32 5.04 16.72
N PHE A 11 9.06 4.88 15.63
CA PHE A 11 9.21 5.93 14.64
C PHE A 11 7.84 6.25 14.03
N THR A 12 7.43 7.52 14.17
CA THR A 12 6.13 7.97 13.70
C THR A 12 6.32 8.82 12.44
N THR A 13 5.59 8.49 11.38
CA THR A 13 5.62 9.19 10.08
C THR A 13 4.23 9.74 9.74
N ARG A 14 4.08 10.51 8.66
CA ARG A 14 2.74 10.93 8.20
C ARG A 14 1.87 9.70 7.88
N PHE A 15 2.46 8.70 7.25
CA PHE A 15 1.80 7.42 6.92
C PHE A 15 1.32 6.66 8.15
N SER A 16 2.19 6.45 9.15
CA SER A 16 1.79 5.68 10.33
C SER A 16 0.67 6.38 11.12
N LYS A 17 0.69 7.72 11.20
CA LYS A 17 -0.42 8.53 11.76
C LYS A 17 -1.69 8.40 10.95
N ARG A 18 -1.61 8.56 9.62
CA ARG A 18 -2.78 8.57 8.72
C ARG A 18 -3.59 7.27 8.77
N TYR A 19 -2.90 6.13 8.89
CA TYR A 19 -3.53 4.81 8.93
C TYR A 19 -3.60 4.19 10.33
N GLY A 20 -3.13 4.88 11.38
CA GLY A 20 -3.20 4.37 12.75
C GLY A 20 -2.43 3.06 12.97
N ILE A 21 -1.31 2.89 12.27
CA ILE A 21 -0.43 1.71 12.36
C ILE A 21 0.84 2.03 13.17
N VAL A 22 1.46 1.00 13.75
CA VAL A 22 2.63 1.14 14.62
C VAL A 22 3.92 1.25 13.81
N HIS A 23 4.01 0.46 12.75
CA HIS A 23 5.17 0.42 11.87
C HIS A 23 4.81 1.06 10.53
N PRO A 24 5.62 1.98 9.97
CA PRO A 24 5.39 2.58 8.65
C PRO A 24 5.72 1.58 7.53
N PHE A 25 4.98 0.47 7.52
CA PHE A 25 5.18 -0.71 6.70
C PHE A 25 3.84 -1.12 6.09
N ALA A 26 3.82 -1.29 4.76
CA ALA A 26 2.72 -1.91 4.05
C ALA A 26 3.20 -3.09 3.19
N GLY A 27 2.38 -4.13 3.08
CA GLY A 27 2.61 -5.27 2.19
C GLY A 27 2.06 -5.06 0.78
N ALA A 28 2.65 -5.73 -0.21
CA ALA A 28 2.27 -5.58 -1.61
C ALA A 28 0.92 -6.17 -2.02
N GLY A 29 0.43 -7.19 -1.32
CA GLY A 29 -0.68 -8.02 -1.81
C GLY A 29 -0.16 -8.90 -2.94
N LEU A 30 0.06 -10.17 -2.63
CA LEU A 30 0.76 -11.08 -3.55
C LEU A 30 -0.27 -11.89 -4.35
N ALA A 31 -0.84 -11.28 -5.39
CA ALA A 31 -1.71 -12.01 -6.32
C ALA A 31 -1.00 -13.31 -6.79
N PHE A 32 -1.76 -14.41 -6.84
CA PHE A 32 -1.31 -15.77 -7.21
C PHE A 32 -0.28 -16.45 -6.29
N ALA A 33 0.31 -15.75 -5.31
CA ALA A 33 1.25 -16.35 -4.36
C ALA A 33 0.73 -16.36 -2.91
N ALA A 34 -0.06 -15.37 -2.51
CA ALA A 34 -0.74 -15.32 -1.22
C ALA A 34 -2.11 -14.62 -1.40
N GLN A 35 -3.10 -15.39 -1.87
CA GLN A 35 -4.49 -14.94 -2.05
C GLN A 35 -5.40 -15.36 -0.89
N THR A 36 -4.82 -15.83 0.22
CA THR A 36 -5.54 -16.10 1.46
C THR A 36 -5.40 -14.93 2.42
N PRO A 37 -6.35 -14.74 3.36
CA PRO A 37 -6.32 -13.61 4.28
C PRO A 37 -5.22 -13.71 5.34
N ASP A 38 -4.61 -14.88 5.54
CA ASP A 38 -3.69 -15.18 6.65
C ASP A 38 -2.51 -14.21 6.72
N LEU A 39 -1.88 -13.92 5.57
CA LEU A 39 -0.74 -13.00 5.52
C LEU A 39 -1.15 -11.57 5.84
N ALA A 40 -2.28 -11.10 5.29
CA ALA A 40 -2.82 -9.79 5.60
C ALA A 40 -3.17 -9.65 7.08
N ILE A 41 -3.76 -10.70 7.67
CA ILE A 41 -4.09 -10.79 9.09
C ILE A 41 -2.84 -10.69 9.95
N ALA A 42 -1.82 -11.50 9.64
CA ALA A 42 -0.57 -11.56 10.40
C ALA A 42 0.16 -10.21 10.41
N VAL A 43 0.31 -9.58 9.23
CA VAL A 43 0.96 -8.27 9.11
C VAL A 43 0.19 -7.18 9.86
N SER A 44 -1.15 -7.17 9.72
CA SER A 44 -1.98 -6.14 10.37
C SER A 44 -1.97 -6.28 11.90
N ARG A 45 -1.97 -7.52 12.43
CA ARG A 45 -1.81 -7.78 13.87
C ARG A 45 -0.43 -7.40 14.40
N ALA A 46 0.61 -7.56 13.57
CA ALA A 46 1.97 -7.13 13.90
C ALA A 46 2.15 -5.60 13.88
N GLY A 47 1.12 -4.83 13.50
CA GLY A 47 1.15 -3.37 13.54
C GLY A 47 1.64 -2.69 12.25
N GLY A 48 1.78 -3.43 11.15
CA GLY A 48 1.87 -2.88 9.80
C GLY A 48 0.51 -2.84 9.11
N LEU A 49 0.51 -2.57 7.80
CA LEU A 49 -0.69 -2.63 6.96
C LEU A 49 -0.61 -3.86 6.04
N GLY A 50 -1.34 -4.92 6.39
CA GLY A 50 -1.38 -6.15 5.61
C GLY A 50 -2.17 -5.97 4.32
N ALA A 51 -1.89 -6.80 3.31
CA ALA A 51 -2.53 -6.66 2.00
C ALA A 51 -2.96 -8.02 1.43
N LEU A 52 -4.15 -8.04 0.82
CA LEU A 52 -4.69 -9.19 0.08
C LEU A 52 -4.63 -8.89 -1.42
N GLY A 53 -3.96 -9.74 -2.20
CA GLY A 53 -3.93 -9.63 -3.67
C GLY A 53 -5.14 -10.29 -4.32
N VAL A 54 -5.88 -9.52 -5.13
CA VAL A 54 -7.13 -10.01 -5.76
C VAL A 54 -6.83 -10.98 -6.90
N GLY A 55 -5.94 -10.65 -7.85
CA GLY A 55 -5.73 -11.48 -9.04
C GLY A 55 -7.05 -11.73 -9.79
N PHE A 56 -7.41 -13.00 -10.00
CA PHE A 56 -8.69 -13.41 -10.61
C PHE A 56 -9.74 -13.87 -9.59
N MET A 57 -9.64 -13.45 -8.33
CA MET A 57 -10.55 -13.86 -7.27
C MET A 57 -12.00 -13.43 -7.60
N PRO A 58 -12.98 -14.37 -7.53
CA PRO A 58 -14.38 -14.01 -7.69
C PRO A 58 -14.86 -13.00 -6.63
N PRO A 59 -15.80 -12.10 -6.95
CA PRO A 59 -16.29 -11.07 -6.03
C PRO A 59 -16.80 -11.62 -4.69
N ASP A 60 -17.53 -12.73 -4.70
CA ASP A 60 -18.06 -13.35 -3.47
C ASP A 60 -16.94 -13.89 -2.57
N GLN A 61 -15.88 -14.44 -3.18
CA GLN A 61 -14.70 -14.89 -2.46
C GLN A 61 -13.91 -13.72 -1.86
N LEU A 62 -13.83 -12.59 -2.59
CA LEU A 62 -13.24 -11.36 -2.07
C LEU A 62 -14.02 -10.85 -0.86
N ARG A 63 -15.36 -10.84 -0.93
CA ARG A 63 -16.22 -10.44 0.20
C ARG A 63 -15.99 -11.33 1.41
N ALA A 64 -15.92 -12.65 1.21
CA ALA A 64 -15.63 -13.60 2.30
C ALA A 64 -14.26 -13.35 2.94
N ASN A 65 -13.23 -13.07 2.13
CA ASN A 65 -11.89 -12.77 2.64
C ASN A 65 -11.85 -11.44 3.41
N ILE A 66 -12.53 -10.39 2.93
CA ILE A 66 -12.68 -9.11 3.62
C ILE A 66 -13.31 -9.33 5.00
N ALA A 67 -14.40 -10.10 5.06
CA ALA A 67 -15.07 -10.43 6.32
C ALA A 67 -14.13 -11.18 7.29
N ALA A 68 -13.38 -12.17 6.79
CA ALA A 68 -12.42 -12.93 7.58
C ALA A 68 -11.30 -12.03 8.17
N ILE A 69 -10.74 -11.12 7.37
CA ILE A 69 -9.70 -10.18 7.84
C ILE A 69 -10.26 -9.28 8.94
N ARG A 70 -11.44 -8.69 8.73
CA ARG A 70 -12.08 -7.81 9.72
C ARG A 70 -12.35 -8.53 11.04
N ALA A 71 -12.88 -9.74 10.98
CA ALA A 71 -13.15 -10.55 12.17
C ALA A 71 -11.88 -10.89 12.94
N ALA A 72 -10.76 -11.08 12.26
CA ALA A 72 -9.50 -11.49 12.89
C ALA A 72 -8.69 -10.33 13.49
N THR A 73 -8.66 -9.13 12.88
CA THR A 73 -7.70 -8.08 13.28
C THR A 73 -8.34 -6.84 13.90
N GLY A 74 -9.48 -6.39 13.38
CA GLY A 74 -9.98 -5.03 13.64
C GLY A 74 -8.99 -3.91 13.25
N LYS A 75 -7.92 -4.22 12.51
CA LYS A 75 -6.85 -3.31 12.07
C LYS A 75 -6.98 -3.02 10.57
N PRO A 76 -6.46 -1.89 10.07
CA PRO A 76 -6.53 -1.57 8.64
C PRO A 76 -5.73 -2.57 7.79
N PHE A 77 -6.20 -2.79 6.57
CA PHE A 77 -5.62 -3.67 5.56
C PHE A 77 -5.84 -3.08 4.16
N ASN A 78 -5.09 -3.59 3.17
CA ASN A 78 -5.16 -3.17 1.78
C ASN A 78 -5.73 -4.29 0.90
N ILE A 79 -6.55 -3.93 -0.08
CA ILE A 79 -6.93 -4.80 -1.20
C ILE A 79 -6.17 -4.37 -2.45
N ASN A 80 -5.32 -5.26 -2.96
CA ASN A 80 -4.43 -4.99 -4.08
C ASN A 80 -4.99 -5.51 -5.41
N PHE A 81 -5.01 -4.62 -6.41
CA PHE A 81 -5.42 -4.92 -7.77
C PHE A 81 -4.26 -4.77 -8.76
N ILE A 82 -4.24 -5.65 -9.75
CA ILE A 82 -3.47 -5.47 -10.98
C ILE A 82 -4.40 -4.77 -11.97
N THR A 83 -4.06 -3.53 -12.34
CA THR A 83 -4.97 -2.62 -13.06
C THR A 83 -5.38 -3.15 -14.43
N CYS A 84 -4.52 -3.91 -15.11
CA CYS A 84 -4.80 -4.46 -16.43
C CYS A 84 -5.79 -5.64 -16.47
N PHE A 85 -6.29 -6.09 -15.30
CA PHE A 85 -7.32 -7.12 -15.21
C PHE A 85 -8.74 -6.54 -15.12
N PRO A 86 -9.78 -7.31 -15.50
CA PRO A 86 -11.17 -6.91 -15.29
C PRO A 86 -11.50 -6.91 -13.79
N ASN A 87 -11.56 -5.73 -13.18
CA ASN A 87 -11.68 -5.56 -11.73
C ASN A 87 -13.03 -4.95 -11.28
N ASP A 88 -13.93 -4.59 -12.20
CA ASP A 88 -15.13 -3.77 -11.91
C ASP A 88 -15.98 -4.34 -10.77
N ALA A 89 -16.24 -5.65 -10.79
CA ALA A 89 -17.08 -6.30 -9.80
C ALA A 89 -16.40 -6.33 -8.42
N GLN A 90 -15.10 -6.56 -8.38
CA GLN A 90 -14.31 -6.60 -7.14
C GLN A 90 -14.10 -5.21 -6.54
N ILE A 91 -13.89 -4.18 -7.37
CA ILE A 91 -13.81 -2.78 -6.91
C ILE A 91 -15.15 -2.35 -6.31
N ARG A 92 -16.27 -2.77 -6.91
CA ARG A 92 -17.61 -2.54 -6.35
C ARG A 92 -17.76 -3.20 -4.97
N VAL A 93 -17.28 -4.44 -4.80
CA VAL A 93 -17.24 -5.10 -3.48
C VAL A 93 -16.43 -4.28 -2.49
N CYS A 94 -15.23 -3.79 -2.86
CA CYS A 94 -14.42 -2.95 -1.98
C CYS A 94 -15.12 -1.67 -1.54
N ALA A 95 -15.86 -1.02 -2.44
CA ALA A 95 -16.64 0.18 -2.16
C ALA A 95 -17.84 -0.12 -1.25
N GLU A 96 -18.60 -1.18 -1.54
CA GLU A 96 -19.75 -1.62 -0.72
C GLU A 96 -19.31 -2.01 0.71
N GLU A 97 -18.22 -2.76 0.83
CA GLU A 97 -17.64 -3.20 2.10
C GLU A 97 -16.81 -2.10 2.80
N LYS A 98 -16.66 -0.93 2.17
CA LYS A 98 -15.89 0.23 2.65
C LYS A 98 -14.53 -0.19 3.22
N VAL A 99 -13.76 -0.94 2.43
CA VAL A 99 -12.42 -1.38 2.84
C VAL A 99 -11.54 -0.16 3.13
N PRO A 100 -10.60 -0.24 4.08
CA PRO A 100 -9.85 0.95 4.47
C PRO A 100 -8.90 1.44 3.37
N VAL A 101 -8.33 0.53 2.57
CA VAL A 101 -7.37 0.86 1.51
C VAL A 101 -7.57 -0.06 0.29
N VAL A 102 -7.45 0.54 -0.89
CA VAL A 102 -7.27 -0.14 -2.17
C VAL A 102 -5.99 0.37 -2.84
N SER A 103 -5.14 -0.53 -3.33
CA SER A 103 -3.94 -0.18 -4.10
C SER A 103 -4.00 -0.72 -5.52
N PHE A 104 -3.65 0.13 -6.49
CA PHE A 104 -3.55 -0.22 -7.90
C PHE A 104 -2.10 -0.38 -8.34
N HIS A 105 -1.83 -1.43 -9.11
CA HIS A 105 -0.50 -1.77 -9.59
C HIS A 105 -0.51 -2.06 -11.08
N TRP A 106 0.59 -1.71 -11.74
CA TRP A 106 0.80 -1.92 -13.18
C TRP A 106 -0.19 -1.17 -14.06
N GLY A 107 -0.41 0.10 -13.73
CA GLY A 107 -1.22 1.02 -14.53
C GLY A 107 -2.11 1.89 -13.68
N HIS A 108 -2.50 3.01 -14.25
CA HIS A 108 -3.39 3.97 -13.63
C HIS A 108 -4.85 3.50 -13.73
N PRO A 109 -5.62 3.45 -12.62
CA PRO A 109 -7.00 3.01 -12.63
C PRO A 109 -7.90 3.96 -13.43
N ALA A 110 -9.04 3.46 -13.91
CA ALA A 110 -10.03 4.30 -14.58
C ALA A 110 -10.60 5.36 -13.62
N THR A 111 -10.91 6.55 -14.14
CA THR A 111 -11.47 7.66 -13.33
C THR A 111 -12.74 7.26 -12.59
N GLU A 112 -13.58 6.40 -13.18
CA GLU A 112 -14.77 5.85 -12.54
C GLU A 112 -14.46 4.97 -11.31
N HIS A 113 -13.38 4.20 -11.34
CA HIS A 113 -12.93 3.39 -10.20
C HIS A 113 -12.45 4.29 -9.06
N LEU A 114 -11.64 5.30 -9.40
CA LEU A 114 -11.18 6.30 -8.42
C LEU A 114 -12.36 7.01 -7.77
N LYS A 115 -13.34 7.45 -8.57
CA LYS A 115 -14.54 8.14 -8.08
C LYS A 115 -15.34 7.22 -7.15
N LEU A 116 -15.62 5.99 -7.58
CA LEU A 116 -16.41 5.03 -6.81
C LEU A 116 -15.80 4.74 -5.44
N LEU A 117 -14.48 4.52 -5.39
CA LEU A 117 -13.76 4.24 -4.14
C LEU A 117 -13.73 5.47 -3.21
N LYS A 118 -13.46 6.66 -3.75
CA LYS A 118 -13.45 7.91 -2.99
C LYS A 118 -14.83 8.24 -2.41
N ASP A 119 -15.89 8.10 -3.20
CA ASP A 119 -17.27 8.32 -2.73
C ASP A 119 -17.65 7.36 -1.59
N ALA A 120 -17.06 6.15 -1.58
CA ALA A 120 -17.23 5.18 -0.51
C ALA A 120 -16.33 5.42 0.73
N GLY A 121 -15.44 6.42 0.67
CA GLY A 121 -14.47 6.73 1.72
C GLY A 121 -13.29 5.75 1.78
N VAL A 122 -13.03 5.03 0.70
CA VAL A 122 -11.89 4.10 0.58
C VAL A 122 -10.65 4.89 0.20
N SER A 123 -9.54 4.65 0.91
CA SER A 123 -8.27 5.27 0.57
C SER A 123 -7.65 4.60 -0.65
N VAL A 124 -7.22 5.39 -1.64
CA VAL A 124 -6.69 4.86 -2.91
C VAL A 124 -5.19 5.12 -3.01
N TRP A 125 -4.44 4.05 -3.29
CA TRP A 125 -2.99 4.07 -3.46
C TRP A 125 -2.62 3.61 -4.88
N GLU A 126 -1.48 4.04 -5.39
CA GLU A 126 -1.00 3.66 -6.71
C GLU A 126 0.51 3.41 -6.72
N GLN A 127 0.90 2.28 -7.32
CA GLN A 127 2.29 2.00 -7.63
C GLN A 127 2.70 2.65 -8.94
N VAL A 128 3.83 3.36 -8.90
CA VAL A 128 4.40 4.06 -10.05
C VAL A 128 5.89 3.74 -10.20
N GLY A 129 6.35 3.75 -11.46
CA GLY A 129 7.76 3.58 -11.82
C GLY A 129 8.45 4.87 -12.28
N THR A 130 7.70 5.96 -12.50
CA THR A 130 8.24 7.23 -12.98
C THR A 130 7.67 8.40 -12.18
N VAL A 131 8.40 9.53 -12.18
CA VAL A 131 7.94 10.78 -11.54
C VAL A 131 6.70 11.35 -12.24
N GLU A 132 6.60 11.16 -13.57
CA GLU A 132 5.45 11.60 -14.35
C GLU A 132 4.17 10.89 -13.91
N ASP A 133 4.22 9.56 -13.79
CA ASP A 133 3.09 8.76 -13.30
C ASP A 133 2.72 9.15 -11.87
N GLY A 134 3.71 9.40 -11.00
CA GLY A 134 3.47 9.86 -9.62
C GLY A 134 2.74 11.20 -9.55
N ARG A 135 3.13 12.17 -10.39
CA ARG A 135 2.42 13.47 -10.49
C ARG A 135 0.99 13.29 -10.99
N LYS A 136 0.80 12.44 -12.00
CA LYS A 136 -0.53 12.12 -12.51
C LYS A 136 -1.40 11.51 -11.42
N ALA A 137 -0.93 10.46 -10.76
CA ALA A 137 -1.63 9.79 -9.67
C ALA A 137 -2.03 10.75 -8.55
N ALA A 138 -1.08 11.58 -8.08
CA ALA A 138 -1.35 12.58 -7.05
C ALA A 138 -2.38 13.64 -7.51
N GLY A 139 -2.26 14.13 -8.76
CA GLY A 139 -3.21 15.07 -9.36
C GLY A 139 -4.62 14.48 -9.52
N ASP A 140 -4.73 13.19 -9.79
CA ASP A 140 -5.99 12.44 -9.83
C ASP A 140 -6.49 12.06 -8.43
N GLY A 141 -5.79 12.51 -7.37
CA GLY A 141 -6.17 12.42 -5.96
C GLY A 141 -5.94 11.06 -5.31
N VAL A 142 -4.93 10.32 -5.76
CA VAL A 142 -4.36 9.17 -5.04
C VAL A 142 -3.70 9.68 -3.75
N GLU A 143 -3.97 9.02 -2.61
CA GLU A 143 -3.46 9.47 -1.30
C GLU A 143 -2.06 8.95 -0.97
N VAL A 144 -1.64 7.84 -1.59
CA VAL A 144 -0.33 7.24 -1.39
C VAL A 144 0.25 6.77 -2.72
N VAL A 145 1.42 7.29 -3.06
CA VAL A 145 2.23 6.85 -4.19
C VAL A 145 3.26 5.85 -3.70
N ILE A 146 3.25 4.65 -4.27
CA ILE A 146 4.26 3.61 -4.02
C ILE A 146 5.34 3.76 -5.10
N ALA A 147 6.45 4.40 -4.74
CA ALA A 147 7.59 4.62 -5.61
C ALA A 147 8.41 3.32 -5.72
N GLN A 148 8.19 2.56 -6.81
CA GLN A 148 8.90 1.32 -7.08
C GLN A 148 10.21 1.60 -7.84
N GLY A 149 11.35 1.42 -7.18
CA GLY A 149 12.67 1.43 -7.84
C GLY A 149 12.97 0.14 -8.60
N TRP A 150 13.94 0.19 -9.52
CA TRP A 150 14.34 -0.93 -10.39
C TRP A 150 14.76 -2.20 -9.61
N GLU A 151 15.19 -2.06 -8.35
CA GLU A 151 15.59 -3.19 -7.50
C GLU A 151 14.39 -3.99 -6.94
N ALA A 152 13.15 -3.53 -7.15
CA ALA A 152 11.97 -4.29 -6.73
C ALA A 152 11.80 -5.57 -7.56
N GLY A 153 11.49 -6.68 -6.90
CA GLY A 153 11.28 -7.98 -7.54
C GLY A 153 10.00 -8.04 -8.39
N ARG A 154 9.95 -9.05 -9.28
CA ARG A 154 8.86 -9.34 -10.24
C ARG A 154 8.64 -8.20 -11.25
N HIS A 155 7.42 -8.01 -11.77
CA HIS A 155 7.12 -7.01 -12.80
C HIS A 155 7.44 -5.60 -12.28
N ASN A 156 8.50 -5.03 -12.86
CA ASN A 156 9.09 -3.76 -12.48
C ASN A 156 8.97 -2.78 -13.66
N TYR A 157 8.41 -1.60 -13.41
CA TYR A 157 8.29 -0.52 -14.39
C TYR A 157 9.21 0.67 -14.08
N GLY A 158 9.98 0.59 -12.99
CA GLY A 158 10.73 1.72 -12.45
C GLY A 158 12.11 1.84 -13.06
N GLY A 159 12.33 2.82 -13.94
CA GLY A 159 13.63 2.99 -14.63
C GLY A 159 14.79 3.50 -13.75
N LEU A 160 14.51 3.95 -12.51
CA LEU A 160 15.50 4.49 -11.58
C LEU A 160 15.66 3.59 -10.36
N GLY A 161 16.88 3.52 -9.82
CA GLY A 161 17.13 2.87 -8.53
C GLY A 161 16.47 3.60 -7.37
N THR A 162 16.09 2.87 -6.34
CA THR A 162 15.27 3.36 -5.20
C THR A 162 15.88 4.59 -4.54
N VAL A 163 17.21 4.64 -4.39
CA VAL A 163 17.93 5.77 -3.76
C VAL A 163 17.77 7.08 -4.54
N ALA A 164 17.74 7.01 -5.87
CA ALA A 164 17.54 8.20 -6.71
C ALA A 164 16.05 8.52 -6.91
N PHE A 165 15.22 7.48 -6.99
CA PHE A 165 13.81 7.64 -7.34
C PHE A 165 12.97 8.24 -6.22
N VAL A 166 13.15 7.76 -4.98
CA VAL A 166 12.35 8.20 -3.83
C VAL A 166 12.43 9.72 -3.60
N PRO A 167 13.62 10.37 -3.48
CA PRO A 167 13.67 11.80 -3.24
C PRO A 167 13.11 12.60 -4.42
N ALA A 168 13.38 12.19 -5.66
CA ALA A 168 12.83 12.83 -6.85
C ALA A 168 11.29 12.78 -6.89
N MET A 169 10.70 11.67 -6.44
CA MET A 169 9.25 11.53 -6.30
C MET A 169 8.69 12.46 -5.22
N VAL A 170 9.32 12.47 -4.03
CA VAL A 170 8.93 13.32 -2.90
C VAL A 170 8.93 14.80 -3.31
N ASP A 171 10.01 15.26 -3.95
CA ASP A 171 10.12 16.63 -4.43
C ASP A 171 9.07 16.98 -5.49
N ALA A 172 8.70 16.02 -6.33
CA ALA A 172 7.76 16.22 -7.42
C ALA A 172 6.29 16.29 -6.99
N ILE A 173 5.88 15.54 -5.96
CA ILE A 173 4.48 15.48 -5.51
C ILE A 173 4.22 16.28 -4.21
N GLY A 174 5.27 16.53 -3.41
CA GLY A 174 5.18 17.33 -2.19
C GLY A 174 4.18 16.79 -1.18
N GLU A 175 3.29 17.66 -0.69
CA GLU A 175 2.25 17.31 0.29
C GLU A 175 0.97 16.76 -0.35
N GLN A 176 0.90 16.60 -1.69
CA GLN A 176 -0.31 16.13 -2.37
C GLN A 176 -0.64 14.67 -2.05
N ALA A 177 0.38 13.84 -1.85
CA ALA A 177 0.25 12.43 -1.50
C ALA A 177 1.42 11.98 -0.63
N LEU A 178 1.24 10.89 0.11
CA LEU A 178 2.33 10.25 0.84
C LEU A 178 3.18 9.41 -0.11
N VAL A 179 4.47 9.25 0.19
CA VAL A 179 5.38 8.40 -0.60
C VAL A 179 5.80 7.19 0.20
N LEU A 180 5.56 5.99 -0.34
CA LEU A 180 6.16 4.75 0.18
C LEU A 180 7.26 4.26 -0.74
N ALA A 181 8.45 4.01 -0.17
CA ALA A 181 9.57 3.45 -0.92
C ALA A 181 9.40 1.94 -1.13
N SER A 182 9.61 1.45 -2.34
CA SER A 182 9.60 0.03 -2.70
C SER A 182 10.77 -0.33 -3.60
N GLY A 183 11.51 -1.38 -3.27
CA GLY A 183 12.68 -1.86 -4.03
C GLY A 183 13.94 -1.91 -3.19
N GLY A 184 14.61 -3.06 -3.13
CA GLY A 184 15.89 -3.23 -2.39
C GLY A 184 15.82 -3.06 -0.86
N ILE A 185 14.63 -2.99 -0.23
CA ILE A 185 14.48 -2.78 1.22
C ILE A 185 14.10 -4.08 1.94
N SER A 186 15.09 -4.77 2.51
CA SER A 186 14.88 -6.07 3.18
C SER A 186 15.07 -6.04 4.69
N ASP A 187 15.66 -4.98 5.25
CA ASP A 187 15.90 -4.85 6.68
C ASP A 187 15.72 -3.41 7.20
N ALA A 188 15.99 -3.20 8.49
CA ALA A 188 15.84 -1.90 9.14
C ALA A 188 16.77 -0.81 8.58
N ARG A 189 17.93 -1.18 8.01
CA ARG A 189 18.86 -0.21 7.41
C ARG A 189 18.26 0.39 6.14
N GLY A 190 17.65 -0.45 5.30
CA GLY A 190 16.92 0.01 4.12
C GLY A 190 15.71 0.88 4.48
N VAL A 191 14.99 0.56 5.57
CA VAL A 191 13.91 1.40 6.08
C VAL A 191 14.44 2.77 6.52
N ALA A 192 15.50 2.80 7.32
CA ALA A 192 16.11 4.05 7.79
C ALA A 192 16.61 4.91 6.61
N ALA A 193 17.21 4.29 5.59
CA ALA A 193 17.60 4.97 4.37
C ALA A 193 16.40 5.57 3.63
N ALA A 194 15.32 4.79 3.42
CA ALA A 194 14.11 5.27 2.75
C ALA A 194 13.48 6.47 3.46
N LEU A 195 13.37 6.41 4.78
CA LEU A 195 12.87 7.53 5.59
C LEU A 195 13.78 8.76 5.49
N SER A 196 15.11 8.56 5.44
CA SER A 196 16.08 9.64 5.27
C SER A 196 16.02 10.30 3.89
N LEU A 197 15.54 9.57 2.87
CA LEU A 197 15.28 10.05 1.52
C LEU A 197 13.93 10.78 1.39
N GLY A 198 13.16 10.90 2.48
CA GLY A 198 11.88 11.62 2.50
C GLY A 198 10.63 10.75 2.36
N ALA A 199 10.75 9.43 2.22
CA ALA A 199 9.58 8.57 2.22
C ALA A 199 8.87 8.56 3.57
N ASP A 200 7.56 8.34 3.55
CA ASP A 200 6.72 8.21 4.75
C ASP A 200 6.72 6.79 5.32
N GLY A 201 7.32 5.84 4.62
CA GLY A 201 7.41 4.45 5.02
C GLY A 201 7.96 3.58 3.90
N ARG A 202 7.89 2.27 4.13
CA ARG A 202 8.22 1.28 3.09
C ARG A 202 7.00 0.49 2.67
N PHE A 203 7.01 0.11 1.40
CA PHE A 203 6.10 -0.84 0.79
C PHE A 203 6.91 -2.05 0.34
N HIS A 204 6.50 -3.25 0.75
CA HIS A 204 7.30 -4.45 0.56
C HIS A 204 6.71 -5.42 -0.46
N PHE A 205 7.48 -5.64 -1.52
CA PHE A 205 7.37 -6.79 -2.42
C PHE A 205 8.34 -7.88 -1.97
N GLN A 206 7.87 -9.13 -1.90
CA GLN A 206 8.79 -10.26 -1.79
C GLN A 206 9.38 -10.57 -3.17
N GLY A 207 10.71 -10.53 -3.23
CA GLY A 207 11.56 -11.08 -4.28
C GLY A 207 12.73 -11.80 -3.61
#